data_AF-A0AAW5EMN1-F1
#
_entry.id   AF-A0AAW5EMN1-F1
#
_cell.length_a   1.000
_cell.length_b   1.000
_cell.length_c   1.000
_cell.angle_alpha   90.00
_cell.angle_beta   90.00
_cell.angle_gamma   90.00
#
_symmetry.space_group_name_H-M   'P 1'
#
loop_
_entity.id
_entity.type
_entity.pdbx_description
1 polymer ?
#
loop_
_entity_poly.entity_id
_entity_poly.type
_entity_poly.pdbx_seq_one_letter_code
_entity_poly.pdbx_strand_id
1 'polypeptide(L)'
;AQASTKASEAICIEDVELEHFSRCSTDDDELDLVLGGGLVEGSLVLIGGSPGVGKSTLLLKIASNLAKKNKKVLYVSGEESKAQIKLRADRLEANTPN
;
A
#
# COMPACT_ATOMS: atom_id res chain seq x y z
N ALA A 1 -8.24 -16.02 10.39
CA ALA A 1 -6.82 -15.67 10.54
C ALA A 1 -6.40 -16.02 11.97
N GLN A 2 -5.79 -17.18 12.16
CA GLN A 2 -5.15 -17.53 13.43
C GLN A 2 -3.76 -16.90 13.41
N ALA A 3 -3.56 -15.85 14.20
CA ALA A 3 -2.22 -15.39 14.52
C ALA A 3 -1.56 -16.49 15.36
N SER A 4 -0.54 -17.15 14.79
CA SER A 4 0.25 -18.16 15.47
C SER A 4 1.07 -17.48 16.57
N THR A 5 0.64 -17.61 17.83
CA THR A 5 1.37 -17.20 19.04
C THR A 5 2.38 -18.26 19.46
N LYS A 6 3.19 -18.77 18.53
CA LYS A 6 4.33 -19.64 18.86
C LYS A 6 5.55 -18.74 19.11
N ALA A 7 6.19 -18.89 20.27
CA ALA A 7 7.45 -18.20 20.56
C ALA A 7 8.48 -18.57 19.48
N SER A 8 9.10 -17.56 18.87
CA SER A 8 10.16 -17.75 17.89
C SER A 8 11.39 -18.30 18.59
N GLU A 9 11.79 -19.53 18.27
CA GLU A 9 13.04 -20.13 18.72
C GLU A 9 14.21 -19.67 17.85
N ALA A 10 15.42 -19.62 18.41
CA ALA A 10 16.61 -19.30 17.64
C ALA A 10 16.93 -20.47 16.70
N ILE A 11 17.08 -20.17 15.41
CA ILE A 11 17.45 -21.11 14.36
C ILE A 11 18.75 -20.67 13.69
N CYS A 12 19.53 -21.63 13.15
CA CYS A 12 20.71 -21.31 12.36
C CYS A 12 20.29 -20.56 11.10
N ILE A 13 21.09 -19.60 10.63
CA ILE A 13 20.79 -18.83 9.42
C ILE A 13 20.68 -19.74 8.17
N GLU A 14 21.43 -20.85 8.15
CA GLU A 14 21.40 -21.84 7.06
C GLU A 14 20.09 -22.63 7.03
N ASP A 15 19.39 -22.71 8.16
CA ASP A 15 18.11 -23.43 8.31
C ASP A 15 16.89 -22.48 8.15
N VAL A 16 17.11 -21.19 7.87
CA VAL A 16 16.02 -20.24 7.64
C VAL A 16 15.41 -20.49 6.27
N GLU A 17 14.16 -20.97 6.26
CA GLU A 17 13.40 -21.11 5.02
C GLU A 17 13.05 -19.74 4.43
N LEU A 18 13.18 -19.62 3.11
CA LEU A 18 12.75 -18.42 2.39
C LEU A 18 11.22 -18.42 2.28
N GLU A 19 10.58 -17.47 2.95
CA GLU A 19 9.15 -17.23 2.80
C GLU A 19 8.85 -16.52 1.47
N HIS A 20 7.95 -17.11 0.70
CA HIS A 20 7.44 -16.50 -0.52
C HIS A 20 6.15 -15.73 -0.23
N PHE A 21 6.19 -14.41 -0.42
CA PHE A 21 5.03 -13.55 -0.24
C PHE A 21 4.36 -13.22 -1.58
N SER A 22 3.02 -13.24 -1.59
CA SER A 22 2.24 -12.68 -2.69
C SER A 22 2.42 -11.16 -2.75
N ARG A 23 2.62 -10.62 -3.96
CA ARG A 23 2.80 -9.19 -4.20
C ARG A 23 1.74 -8.66 -5.16
N CYS A 24 1.35 -7.42 -4.92
CA CYS A 24 0.45 -6.66 -5.78
C CYS A 24 1.18 -5.41 -6.28
N SER A 25 1.38 -5.31 -7.59
CA SER A 25 1.95 -4.11 -8.23
C SER A 25 1.05 -2.90 -8.01
N THR A 26 1.66 -1.75 -7.75
CA THR A 26 0.99 -0.45 -7.61
C THR A 26 0.69 0.26 -8.94
N ASP A 27 1.11 -0.33 -10.08
CA ASP A 27 1.15 0.33 -11.40
C ASP A 27 1.94 1.64 -11.39
N ASP A 28 3.04 1.65 -10.64
CA ASP A 28 4.02 2.73 -10.62
C ASP A 28 5.37 2.05 -10.49
N ASP A 29 6.11 1.96 -11.60
CA ASP A 29 7.32 1.14 -11.69
C ASP A 29 8.41 1.59 -10.71
N GLU A 30 8.52 2.90 -10.47
CA GLU A 30 9.49 3.47 -9.52
C GLU A 30 9.11 3.09 -8.09
N LEU A 31 7.81 3.18 -7.75
CA LEU A 31 7.35 2.77 -6.44
C LEU A 31 7.46 1.25 -6.23
N ASP A 32 7.07 0.45 -7.23
CA ASP A 32 7.17 -1.00 -7.17
C ASP A 32 8.64 -1.42 -6.98
N LEU A 33 9.58 -0.75 -7.64
CA LEU A 33 11.02 -0.95 -7.42
C LEU A 33 11.42 -0.66 -5.96
N VAL A 34 10.99 0.48 -5.40
CA VAL A 34 11.27 0.86 -4.00
C VAL A 34 10.65 -0.15 -3.01
N LEU A 35 9.50 -0.72 -3.34
CA LEU A 35 8.83 -1.75 -2.53
C LEU A 35 9.38 -3.17 -2.74
N GLY A 36 10.38 -3.35 -3.62
CA GLY A 36 10.99 -4.65 -3.93
C GLY A 36 10.08 -5.54 -4.79
N GLY A 37 9.39 -4.96 -5.76
CA GLY A 37 8.45 -5.62 -6.68
C GLY A 37 6.96 -5.41 -6.35
N GLY A 38 6.63 -4.37 -5.57
CA GLY A 38 5.25 -4.01 -5.20
C GLY A 38 4.83 -4.42 -3.79
N LEU A 39 3.56 -4.14 -3.47
CA LEU A 39 2.98 -4.29 -2.13
C LEU A 39 2.86 -5.76 -1.73
N VAL A 40 3.42 -6.12 -0.58
CA VAL A 40 3.27 -7.47 -0.01
C VAL A 40 1.90 -7.63 0.66
N GLU A 41 1.17 -8.70 0.36
CA GLU A 41 -0.11 -8.98 1.01
C GLU A 41 0.08 -9.19 2.52
N GLY A 42 -0.79 -8.56 3.33
CA GLY A 42 -0.69 -8.63 4.81
C GLY A 42 0.43 -7.77 5.42
N SER A 43 1.12 -6.96 4.62
CA SER A 43 2.15 -6.04 5.11
C SER A 43 1.61 -4.69 5.56
N LEU A 44 2.43 -3.95 6.31
CA LEU A 44 2.22 -2.55 6.66
C LEU A 44 3.36 -1.72 6.06
N VAL A 45 3.01 -0.70 5.27
CA VAL A 45 3.97 0.23 4.67
C VAL A 45 3.76 1.62 5.25
N LEU A 46 4.83 2.24 5.75
CA LEU A 46 4.82 3.61 6.26
C LEU A 46 5.43 4.57 5.23
N ILE A 47 4.64 5.54 4.77
CA ILE A 47 5.12 6.61 3.88
C ILE A 47 5.39 7.88 4.72
N GLY A 48 6.67 8.16 4.95
CA GLY A 48 7.14 9.36 5.64
C GLY A 48 7.50 10.52 4.70
N GLY A 49 7.60 11.73 5.25
CA GLY A 49 8.08 12.91 4.52
C GLY A 49 7.47 14.22 5.03
N SER A 50 8.09 15.35 4.67
CA SER A 50 7.67 16.68 5.10
C SER A 50 6.22 17.00 4.71
N PRO A 51 5.52 17.89 5.44
CA PRO A 51 4.24 18.42 5.01
C PRO A 51 4.32 19.00 3.59
N GLY A 52 3.32 18.72 2.75
CA GLY A 52 3.29 19.23 1.36
C GLY A 52 4.11 18.45 0.32
N VAL A 53 4.94 17.48 0.71
CA VAL A 53 5.77 16.69 -0.26
C VAL A 53 4.95 15.83 -1.23
N GLY A 54 3.64 15.64 -0.97
CA GLY A 54 2.75 14.91 -1.86
C GLY A 54 2.35 13.51 -1.40
N LYS A 55 2.58 13.13 -0.13
CA LYS A 55 2.21 11.80 0.42
C LYS A 55 0.77 11.39 0.11
N SER A 56 -0.22 12.23 0.44
CA SER A 56 -1.64 11.94 0.18
C SER A 56 -1.96 11.88 -1.32
N THR A 57 -1.22 12.65 -2.15
CA THR A 57 -1.36 12.57 -3.62
C THR A 57 -0.88 11.22 -4.13
N LEU A 58 0.30 10.76 -3.66
CA LEU A 58 0.84 9.46 -4.01
C LEU A 58 -0.09 8.32 -3.57
N LEU A 59 -0.57 8.37 -2.32
CA LEU A 59 -1.52 7.38 -1.79
C LEU A 59 -2.84 7.35 -2.58
N LEU A 60 -3.40 8.50 -2.98
CA LEU A 60 -4.59 8.54 -3.84
C LEU A 60 -4.33 7.95 -5.23
N LYS A 61 -3.15 8.18 -5.84
CA LYS A 61 -2.77 7.56 -7.12
C LYS A 61 -2.70 6.04 -6.98
N ILE A 62 -2.00 5.54 -5.97
CA ILE A 62 -1.86 4.09 -5.71
C ILE A 62 -3.24 3.46 -5.49
N ALA A 63 -4.07 4.08 -4.64
CA ALA A 63 -5.44 3.64 -4.39
C ALA A 63 -6.24 3.54 -5.68
N SER A 64 -6.17 4.55 -6.55
CA SER A 64 -6.83 4.52 -7.85
C SER A 64 -6.32 3.42 -8.77
N ASN A 65 -5.01 3.19 -8.81
CA ASN A 65 -4.43 2.16 -9.68
C ASN A 65 -4.91 0.77 -9.28
N LEU A 66 -4.88 0.49 -7.97
CA LEU A 66 -5.40 -0.75 -7.41
C LEU A 66 -6.90 -0.92 -7.68
N ALA A 67 -7.69 0.14 -7.51
CA ALA A 67 -9.12 0.18 -7.83
C ALA A 67 -9.40 -0.16 -9.31
N LYS A 68 -8.62 0.43 -10.23
CA LYS A 68 -8.69 0.17 -11.69
C LYS A 68 -8.38 -1.28 -12.04
N LYS A 69 -7.57 -1.96 -11.22
CA LYS A 69 -7.31 -3.40 -11.29
C LYS A 69 -8.35 -4.27 -10.57
N ASN A 70 -9.52 -3.72 -10.23
CA ASN A 70 -10.59 -4.41 -9.50
C ASN A 70 -10.17 -4.92 -8.11
N LYS A 71 -9.16 -4.31 -7.48
CA LYS A 71 -8.87 -4.53 -6.05
C LYS A 71 -9.77 -3.62 -5.23
N LYS A 72 -10.28 -4.13 -4.11
CA LYS A 72 -11.07 -3.34 -3.17
C LYS A 72 -10.16 -2.44 -2.36
N VAL A 73 -10.40 -1.13 -2.37
CA VAL A 73 -9.58 -0.15 -1.66
C VAL A 73 -10.44 0.67 -0.70
N LEU A 74 -9.93 0.86 0.53
CA LEU A 74 -10.54 1.75 1.51
C LEU A 74 -9.57 2.88 1.84
N TYR A 75 -9.88 4.09 1.38
CA TYR A 75 -9.11 5.28 1.73
C TYR A 75 -9.71 5.94 2.98
N VAL A 76 -8.98 5.91 4.09
CA VAL A 76 -9.40 6.49 5.38
C VAL A 76 -8.58 7.76 5.64
N SER A 77 -9.24 8.86 6.00
CA SER A 77 -8.59 10.11 6.39
C SER A 77 -9.27 10.73 7.60
N GLY A 78 -8.45 11.22 8.53
CA GLY A 78 -8.88 12.11 9.62
C GLY A 78 -8.39 13.55 9.47
N GLU A 79 -7.53 13.83 8.48
CA GLU A 79 -6.92 15.16 8.28
C GLU A 79 -7.69 16.02 7.27
N GLU A 80 -8.27 15.39 6.25
CA GLU A 80 -8.94 16.07 5.13
C GLU A 80 -10.44 15.72 5.08
N SER A 81 -11.27 16.69 4.71
CA SER A 81 -12.70 16.46 4.50
C SER A 81 -12.98 15.63 3.24
N LYS A 82 -14.15 14.99 3.18
CA LYS A 82 -14.61 14.23 1.99
C LYS A 82 -14.61 15.08 0.71
N ALA A 83 -15.01 16.35 0.80
CA ALA A 83 -15.04 17.26 -0.34
C ALA A 83 -13.63 17.58 -0.87
N GLN A 84 -12.66 17.79 0.03
CA GLN A 84 -11.25 18.02 -0.35
C GLN A 84 -10.65 16.79 -1.02
N ILE A 85 -10.92 15.60 -0.48
CA ILE A 85 -10.47 14.34 -1.08
C ILE A 85 -11.08 14.17 -2.47
N LYS A 86 -12.39 14.40 -2.62
CA LYS A 86 -13.09 14.29 -3.91
C LYS A 86 -12.50 15.20 -4.99
N LEU A 87 -12.24 16.47 -4.67
CA LEU A 87 -11.63 17.42 -5.61
C LEU A 87 -10.25 16.96 -6.10
N ARG A 88 -9.43 16.41 -5.18
CA ARG A 88 -8.11 15.86 -5.53
C ARG A 88 -8.25 14.60 -6.36
N ALA A 89 -9.18 13.72 -6.01
CA ALA A 89 -9.46 12.51 -6.75
C ALA A 89 -9.92 12.81 -8.19
N ASP A 90 -10.75 13.83 -8.38
CA ASP A 90 -11.15 14.31 -9.70
C ASP A 90 -9.97 14.74 -10.56
N ARG A 91 -9.05 15.54 -9.99
CA ARG A 91 -7.84 15.98 -10.71
C ARG A 91 -6.90 14.83 -11.07
N LEU A 92 -6.89 13.76 -10.28
CA LEU A 92 -6.02 12.59 -10.46
C LEU A 92 -6.71 11.45 -11.20
N GLU A 93 -7.97 11.63 -11.64
CA GLU A 93 -8.80 10.57 -12.23
C GLU A 93 -8.89 9.31 -11.34
N ALA A 94 -9.02 9.55 -10.03
CA ALA A 94 -9.02 8.56 -8.96
C ALA A 94 -10.44 8.30 -8.41
N ASN A 95 -11.44 8.23 -9.29
CA ASN A 95 -12.85 8.05 -8.94
C ASN A 95 -13.41 6.67 -9.32
N THR A 96 -12.53 5.69 -9.54
CA THR A 96 -12.95 4.32 -9.83
C THR A 96 -13.71 3.74 -8.63
N PRO A 97 -14.85 3.05 -8.84
CA PRO A 97 -15.74 2.66 -7.75
C PRO A 97 -15.26 1.51 -6.83
N ASN A 98 -14.06 0.95 -7.04
CA ASN A 98 -13.53 -0.21 -6.32
C ASN A 98 -12.52 0.14 -5.24
#